data_AF-A0A1V1TPE6-F1
#
_entry.id   AF-A0A1V1TPE6-F1
#
_cell.length_a   1.000
_cell.length_b   1.000
_cell.length_c   1.000
_cell.angle_alpha   90.00
_cell.angle_beta   90.00
_cell.angle_gamma   90.00
#
_symmetry.space_group_name_H-M   'P 1'
#
loop_
_entity.id
_entity.type
_entity.pdbx_description
1 polymer ?
#
loop_
_entity_poly.entity_id
_entity_poly.type
_entity_poly.pdbx_seq_one_letter_code
_entity_poly.pdbx_strand_id
1 'polypeptide(L)'
;MNFWHSSDPESSIALSQTLTYADRLRIRQPGDETFALGPHVDGGSVERWETHGYGLGGVYDKVFEGSWEEFDSWDASTRVSAVMNNYNGLGACSMFRMFQGWLSMSKAKGFEGTLLVNPLLQLSTAYYLLRPFFRAIKGPKDVSTEEYLAADNWVFAGSEMTSELQGATPGHGQELDAGLHPHLELDTSMVHMPEVKPGDFVAWHCDTIHSVDKVHKGKSDSSVLYIPICPVTKQNAQYLVRQRQAFLDGTPGPDFPGGEGESRHVNRPAVSYLQEHADSEGLRAFGFEKLLTAESDGPGASRVLKEANEILGF
;
A
#
# COMPACT_ATOMS: atom_id res chain seq x y z
N MET A 1 -12.30 5.58 8.49
CA MET A 1 -11.34 5.94 7.42
C MET A 1 -11.43 7.44 7.08
N ASN A 2 -11.62 8.32 8.07
CA ASN A 2 -12.13 9.69 7.83
C ASN A 2 -11.12 10.68 7.24
N PHE A 3 -9.86 10.27 7.05
CA PHE A 3 -8.87 11.05 6.30
C PHE A 3 -9.15 11.04 4.79
N TRP A 4 -9.81 9.98 4.31
CA TRP A 4 -10.16 9.82 2.92
C TRP A 4 -11.58 10.29 2.64
N HIS A 5 -11.82 10.69 1.40
CA HIS A 5 -13.14 11.05 0.90
C HIS A 5 -13.36 10.46 -0.49
N SER A 6 -14.56 10.66 -1.02
CA SER A 6 -14.92 10.32 -2.39
C SER A 6 -15.48 11.59 -3.04
N SER A 7 -14.73 12.19 -3.96
CA SER A 7 -15.17 13.41 -4.64
C SER A 7 -16.38 13.17 -5.54
N ASP A 8 -16.48 11.97 -6.12
CA ASP A 8 -17.65 11.49 -6.86
C ASP A 8 -18.57 10.67 -5.93
N PRO A 9 -19.82 11.11 -5.69
CA PRO A 9 -20.79 10.38 -4.86
C PRO A 9 -21.29 9.09 -5.53
N GLU A 10 -21.12 8.92 -6.83
CA GLU A 10 -21.52 7.72 -7.58
C GLU A 10 -20.44 6.62 -7.58
N SER A 11 -19.23 6.94 -7.13
CA SER A 11 -18.11 6.00 -7.07
C SER A 11 -18.43 4.79 -6.20
N SER A 12 -18.11 3.61 -6.70
CA SER A 12 -18.48 2.32 -6.10
C SER A 12 -17.54 1.92 -4.96
N ILE A 13 -17.52 2.75 -3.92
CA ILE A 13 -16.72 2.58 -2.72
C ILE A 13 -17.50 2.99 -1.48
N ALA A 14 -17.42 2.19 -0.42
CA ALA A 14 -17.93 2.54 0.89
C ALA A 14 -16.78 2.68 1.91
N LEU A 15 -16.69 3.88 2.48
CA LEU A 15 -15.66 4.27 3.46
C LEU A 15 -16.14 4.12 4.92
N SER A 16 -17.40 3.72 5.12
CA SER A 16 -18.03 3.55 6.43
C SER A 16 -17.66 2.22 7.11
N GLN A 17 -17.19 1.22 6.35
CA GLN A 17 -16.82 -0.11 6.84
C GLN A 17 -15.53 -0.60 6.18
N THR A 18 -14.80 -1.48 6.87
CA THR A 18 -13.58 -2.09 6.36
C THR A 18 -13.80 -3.57 6.03
N LEU A 19 -13.00 -4.09 5.12
CA LEU A 19 -12.86 -5.52 4.87
C LEU A 19 -11.49 -5.99 5.35
N THR A 20 -11.42 -7.21 5.85
CA THR A 20 -10.17 -7.82 6.32
C THR A 20 -9.31 -8.28 5.15
N TYR A 21 -8.00 -8.08 5.29
CA TYR A 21 -6.98 -8.72 4.47
C TYR A 21 -6.05 -9.49 5.41
N ALA A 22 -6.08 -10.82 5.34
CA ALA A 22 -5.27 -11.70 6.15
C ALA A 22 -3.84 -11.70 5.61
N ASP A 23 -2.94 -11.02 6.32
CA ASP A 23 -1.51 -10.94 6.00
C ASP A 23 -0.69 -11.71 7.05
N ARG A 24 0.63 -11.75 6.84
CA ARG A 24 1.59 -12.46 7.66
C ARG A 24 1.94 -11.67 8.93
N LEU A 25 2.76 -12.29 9.75
CA LEU A 25 3.51 -11.61 10.81
C LEU A 25 5.00 -11.60 10.46
N ARG A 26 5.74 -10.68 11.07
CA ARG A 26 7.20 -10.64 11.01
C ARG A 26 7.75 -10.70 12.42
N ILE A 27 8.76 -11.55 12.63
CA ILE A 27 9.57 -11.59 13.86
C ILE A 27 11.02 -11.37 13.42
N ARG A 28 11.57 -10.18 13.67
CA ARG A 28 12.93 -9.83 13.25
C ARG A 28 13.86 -9.83 14.45
N GLN A 29 14.95 -10.60 14.37
CA GLN A 29 15.90 -10.73 15.48
C GLN A 29 16.98 -9.63 15.46
N PRO A 30 17.60 -9.32 16.62
CA PRO A 30 18.80 -8.51 16.67
C PRO A 30 19.90 -8.97 15.71
N GLY A 31 20.50 -8.01 14.99
CA GLY A 31 21.56 -8.25 14.02
C GLY A 31 21.10 -8.74 12.65
N ASP A 32 19.79 -8.94 12.42
CA ASP A 32 19.29 -9.38 11.12
C ASP A 32 19.43 -8.28 10.04
N GLU A 33 20.08 -8.63 8.92
CA GLU A 33 20.31 -7.77 7.74
C GLU A 33 19.66 -8.34 6.46
N THR A 34 19.02 -9.51 6.54
CA THR A 34 18.48 -10.24 5.38
C THR A 34 17.16 -9.69 4.85
N PHE A 35 16.42 -8.93 5.67
CA PHE A 35 15.12 -8.33 5.35
C PHE A 35 15.19 -6.80 5.11
N ALA A 36 16.31 -6.30 4.61
CA ALA A 36 16.48 -4.87 4.30
C ALA A 36 15.88 -4.52 2.93
N LEU A 37 14.56 -4.39 2.84
CA LEU A 37 13.91 -3.74 1.69
C LEU A 37 14.24 -2.24 1.72
N GLY A 38 14.84 -1.75 0.63
CA GLY A 38 15.11 -0.32 0.44
C GLY A 38 13.83 0.51 0.33
N PRO A 39 13.92 1.84 0.17
CA PRO A 39 12.76 2.69 -0.03
C PRO A 39 11.94 2.25 -1.25
N HIS A 40 10.65 2.01 -1.04
CA HIS A 40 9.73 1.57 -2.08
C HIS A 40 8.29 2.05 -1.82
N VAL A 41 7.44 1.90 -2.83
CA VAL A 41 5.98 2.05 -2.76
C VAL A 41 5.34 0.78 -3.34
N ASP A 42 4.42 0.17 -2.59
CA ASP A 42 3.66 -1.01 -3.04
C ASP A 42 2.45 -0.63 -3.89
N GLY A 43 1.61 -1.61 -4.25
CA GLY A 43 0.37 -1.36 -4.99
C GLY A 43 0.62 -1.16 -6.48
N GLY A 44 1.49 -1.98 -7.06
CA GLY A 44 1.89 -1.87 -8.46
C GLY A 44 3.14 -1.02 -8.63
N SER A 45 3.59 -0.92 -9.87
CA SER A 45 4.84 -0.29 -10.26
C SER A 45 4.60 0.49 -11.54
N VAL A 46 4.84 -0.12 -12.71
CA VAL A 46 4.59 0.50 -14.02
C VAL A 46 3.12 0.85 -14.25
N GLU A 47 2.20 0.17 -13.55
CA GLU A 47 0.76 0.41 -13.63
C GLU A 47 0.39 1.87 -13.34
N ARG A 48 1.24 2.63 -12.62
CA ARG A 48 1.02 4.06 -12.34
C ARG A 48 1.03 4.94 -13.59
N TRP A 49 1.73 4.52 -14.65
CA TRP A 49 1.81 5.23 -15.93
C TRP A 49 0.92 4.62 -17.01
N GLU A 50 0.36 3.42 -16.77
CA GLU A 50 -0.43 2.71 -17.77
C GLU A 50 -1.89 3.17 -17.79
N THR A 51 -2.42 3.39 -18.99
CA THR A 51 -3.84 3.73 -19.20
C THR A 51 -4.78 2.60 -18.76
N HIS A 52 -4.32 1.35 -18.80
CA HIS A 52 -5.04 0.18 -18.28
C HIS A 52 -4.63 -0.21 -16.85
N GLY A 53 -3.82 0.60 -16.17
CA GLY A 53 -3.45 0.46 -14.76
C GLY A 53 -4.20 1.48 -13.91
N TYR A 54 -3.46 2.43 -13.33
CA TYR A 54 -4.00 3.57 -12.59
C TYR A 54 -4.73 4.57 -13.49
N GLY A 55 -4.45 4.59 -14.80
CA GLY A 55 -5.15 5.45 -15.76
C GLY A 55 -6.63 5.12 -15.94
N LEU A 56 -7.10 3.94 -15.52
CA LEU A 56 -8.52 3.56 -15.56
C LEU A 56 -9.41 4.43 -14.68
N GLY A 57 -8.85 5.03 -13.65
CA GLY A 57 -9.56 5.95 -12.76
C GLY A 57 -8.97 7.35 -12.72
N GLY A 58 -7.95 7.62 -13.55
CA GLY A 58 -7.30 8.92 -13.61
C GLY A 58 -6.62 9.34 -12.30
N VAL A 59 -6.13 8.37 -11.52
CA VAL A 59 -5.62 8.61 -10.14
C VAL A 59 -4.56 9.71 -10.10
N TYR A 60 -3.68 9.73 -11.10
CA TYR A 60 -2.54 10.65 -11.15
C TYR A 60 -2.68 11.69 -12.27
N ASP A 61 -3.87 11.86 -12.87
CA ASP A 61 -4.07 12.74 -14.02
C ASP A 61 -3.63 14.17 -13.71
N LYS A 62 -3.98 14.70 -12.54
CA LYS A 62 -3.55 16.03 -12.09
C LYS A 62 -2.03 16.21 -12.06
N VAL A 63 -1.29 15.16 -11.71
CA VAL A 63 0.18 15.19 -11.75
C VAL A 63 0.66 15.28 -13.20
N PHE A 64 0.13 14.44 -14.09
CA PHE A 64 0.54 14.39 -15.50
C PHE A 64 0.06 15.60 -16.32
N GLU A 65 -1.02 16.27 -15.93
CA GLU A 65 -1.50 17.55 -16.47
C GLU A 65 -0.59 18.74 -16.10
N GLY A 66 0.33 18.56 -15.15
CA GLY A 66 1.20 19.61 -14.63
C GLY A 66 0.58 20.43 -13.50
N SER A 67 -0.62 20.07 -13.03
CA SER A 67 -1.31 20.66 -11.88
C SER A 67 -1.17 19.77 -10.64
N TRP A 68 0.05 19.32 -10.32
CA TRP A 68 0.30 18.35 -9.25
C TRP A 68 -0.11 18.89 -7.86
N GLU A 69 -0.19 20.20 -7.67
CA GLU A 69 -0.71 20.84 -6.46
C GLU A 69 -2.21 20.54 -6.25
N GLU A 70 -2.96 20.27 -7.32
CA GLU A 70 -4.36 19.86 -7.30
C GLU A 70 -4.53 18.34 -7.12
N PHE A 71 -3.45 17.56 -7.15
CA PHE A 71 -3.53 16.12 -6.90
C PHE A 71 -3.90 15.85 -5.44
N ASP A 72 -5.10 15.34 -5.24
CA ASP A 72 -5.59 14.93 -3.92
C ASP A 72 -5.29 13.46 -3.67
N SER A 73 -4.26 13.19 -2.86
CA SER A 73 -3.90 11.82 -2.49
C SER A 73 -5.00 11.09 -1.72
N TRP A 74 -5.91 11.83 -1.07
CA TRP A 74 -6.95 11.31 -0.17
C TRP A 74 -8.31 11.11 -0.83
N ASP A 75 -8.41 11.36 -2.14
CA ASP A 75 -9.60 11.00 -2.91
C ASP A 75 -9.54 9.53 -3.32
N ALA A 76 -10.50 8.75 -2.81
CA ALA A 76 -10.57 7.32 -3.07
C ALA A 76 -11.35 6.98 -4.35
N SER A 77 -12.13 7.93 -4.90
CA SER A 77 -13.01 7.71 -6.05
C SER A 77 -12.25 7.21 -7.28
N THR A 78 -11.13 7.84 -7.59
CA THR A 78 -10.25 7.52 -8.72
C THR A 78 -9.53 6.19 -8.54
N ARG A 79 -9.38 5.69 -7.31
CA ARG A 79 -8.63 4.45 -7.03
C ARG A 79 -9.45 3.18 -7.20
N VAL A 80 -10.78 3.28 -7.27
CA VAL A 80 -11.68 2.11 -7.30
C VAL A 80 -11.46 1.23 -8.53
N SER A 81 -11.17 1.84 -9.68
CA SER A 81 -10.94 1.14 -10.95
C SER A 81 -9.47 0.84 -11.24
N ALA A 82 -8.55 1.29 -10.37
CA ALA A 82 -7.12 1.12 -10.60
C ALA A 82 -6.72 -0.37 -10.58
N VAL A 83 -6.02 -0.80 -11.62
CA VAL A 83 -5.43 -2.14 -11.68
C VAL A 83 -3.96 -2.04 -11.31
N MET A 84 -3.59 -2.65 -10.18
CA MET A 84 -2.26 -2.57 -9.57
C MET A 84 -1.35 -3.78 -9.86
N ASN A 85 -1.81 -4.73 -10.68
CA ASN A 85 -1.09 -5.97 -10.96
C ASN A 85 -1.39 -6.48 -12.38
N ASN A 86 -0.93 -5.76 -13.40
CA ASN A 86 -1.12 -6.16 -14.79
C ASN A 86 -0.20 -7.33 -15.18
N TYR A 87 0.86 -7.57 -14.41
CA TYR A 87 1.95 -8.46 -14.77
C TYR A 87 2.09 -9.69 -13.86
N ASN A 88 1.09 -9.97 -13.02
CA ASN A 88 1.10 -11.09 -12.08
C ASN A 88 2.37 -11.13 -11.21
N GLY A 89 2.73 -9.98 -10.65
CA GLY A 89 3.91 -9.80 -9.83
C GLY A 89 3.91 -10.69 -8.59
N LEU A 90 5.09 -11.16 -8.19
CA LEU A 90 5.25 -11.93 -6.96
C LEU A 90 5.05 -11.00 -5.76
N GLY A 91 4.08 -11.31 -4.91
CA GLY A 91 3.73 -10.48 -3.75
C GLY A 91 2.85 -9.27 -4.07
N ALA A 92 2.27 -9.19 -5.28
CA ALA A 92 1.27 -8.19 -5.60
C ALA A 92 0.01 -8.38 -4.74
N CYS A 93 -0.62 -7.26 -4.37
CA CYS A 93 -1.84 -7.25 -3.56
C CYS A 93 -3.07 -7.09 -4.46
N SER A 94 -4.06 -7.96 -4.27
CA SER A 94 -5.32 -7.97 -5.01
C SER A 94 -6.37 -7.02 -4.43
N MET A 95 -6.18 -6.52 -3.20
CA MET A 95 -7.11 -5.57 -2.57
C MET A 95 -6.60 -4.14 -2.71
N PHE A 96 -7.52 -3.19 -2.93
CA PHE A 96 -7.24 -1.79 -2.66
C PHE A 96 -7.08 -1.61 -1.14
N ARG A 97 -5.86 -1.26 -0.73
CA ARG A 97 -5.51 -0.89 0.65
C ARG A 97 -5.38 0.63 0.68
N MET A 98 -6.17 1.30 1.51
CA MET A 98 -6.06 2.76 1.70
C MET A 98 -4.88 3.08 2.61
N PHE A 99 -4.70 2.26 3.63
CA PHE A 99 -3.51 2.26 4.45
C PHE A 99 -2.90 0.88 4.48
N GLN A 100 -1.58 0.85 4.40
CA GLN A 100 -0.84 -0.26 4.97
C GLN A 100 -0.71 -0.02 6.48
N GLY A 101 -0.50 -1.09 7.24
CA GLY A 101 -0.38 -0.95 8.67
C GLY A 101 0.04 -2.24 9.35
N TRP A 102 0.46 -2.09 10.60
CA TRP A 102 0.79 -3.21 11.46
C TRP A 102 0.53 -2.91 12.92
N LEU A 103 0.19 -3.96 13.66
CA LEU A 103 0.10 -3.97 15.11
C LEU A 103 1.44 -4.44 15.70
N SER A 104 2.00 -3.66 16.62
CA SER A 104 3.23 -4.03 17.31
C SER A 104 2.97 -5.19 18.28
N MET A 105 3.84 -6.21 18.25
CA MET A 105 3.83 -7.34 19.18
C MET A 105 5.03 -7.31 20.12
N SER A 106 6.04 -6.49 19.83
CA SER A 106 7.19 -6.25 20.70
C SER A 106 7.44 -4.76 20.89
N LYS A 107 8.46 -4.44 21.69
CA LYS A 107 8.95 -3.08 21.87
C LYS A 107 10.08 -2.82 20.88
N ALA A 108 10.00 -1.76 20.10
CA ALA A 108 11.06 -1.37 19.17
C ALA A 108 11.03 0.14 18.88
N LYS A 109 12.18 0.71 18.50
CA LYS A 109 12.32 2.10 18.07
C LYS A 109 13.23 2.19 16.84
N GLY A 110 13.42 3.41 16.31
CA GLY A 110 14.33 3.64 15.20
C GLY A 110 15.70 2.99 15.40
N PHE A 111 16.24 2.41 14.32
CA PHE A 111 17.45 1.57 14.29
C PHE A 111 17.31 0.17 14.89
N GLU A 112 16.15 -0.22 15.40
CA GLU A 112 15.90 -1.54 15.98
C GLU A 112 15.05 -2.43 15.05
N GLY A 113 15.29 -2.37 13.73
CA GLY A 113 14.66 -3.27 12.77
C GLY A 113 13.26 -2.83 12.32
N THR A 114 12.99 -1.53 12.39
CA THR A 114 11.65 -0.93 12.31
C THR A 114 11.42 -0.11 11.04
N LEU A 115 10.22 0.45 10.89
CA LEU A 115 9.76 1.18 9.70
C LEU A 115 10.38 2.58 9.60
N LEU A 116 10.73 2.97 8.38
CA LEU A 116 10.96 4.36 7.99
C LEU A 116 9.94 4.76 6.93
N VAL A 117 9.53 6.02 6.92
CA VAL A 117 8.65 6.60 5.91
C VAL A 117 9.20 7.93 5.40
N ASN A 118 8.91 8.28 4.15
CA ASN A 118 9.06 9.65 3.69
C ASN A 118 7.73 10.39 3.99
N PRO A 119 7.73 11.43 4.83
CA PRO A 119 6.50 12.09 5.26
C PRO A 119 5.96 13.11 4.24
N LEU A 120 6.60 13.28 3.08
CA LEU A 120 6.27 14.29 2.07
C LEU A 120 5.34 13.72 0.98
N LEU A 121 4.23 13.09 1.40
CA LEU A 121 3.36 12.24 0.55
C LEU A 121 3.09 12.85 -0.85
N GLN A 122 2.49 14.05 -0.93
CA GLN A 122 2.11 14.65 -2.22
C GLN A 122 3.34 14.98 -3.08
N LEU A 123 4.36 15.62 -2.48
CA LEU A 123 5.59 16.03 -3.17
C LEU A 123 6.37 14.83 -3.72
N SER A 124 6.56 13.80 -2.89
CA SER A 124 7.29 12.60 -3.26
C SER A 124 6.55 11.81 -4.33
N THR A 125 5.22 11.71 -4.24
CA THR A 125 4.39 11.06 -5.27
C THR A 125 4.48 11.78 -6.60
N ALA A 126 4.29 13.10 -6.61
CA ALA A 126 4.46 13.90 -7.83
C ALA A 126 5.87 13.75 -8.41
N TYR A 127 6.90 13.80 -7.55
CA TYR A 127 8.28 13.69 -7.96
C TYR A 127 8.59 12.38 -8.67
N TYR A 128 8.31 11.21 -8.07
CA TYR A 128 8.67 9.94 -8.71
C TYR A 128 7.82 9.66 -9.95
N LEU A 129 6.58 10.14 -10.01
CA LEU A 129 5.71 10.02 -11.20
C LEU A 129 6.22 10.85 -12.38
N LEU A 130 6.70 12.06 -12.11
CA LEU A 130 7.24 12.96 -13.13
C LEU A 130 8.70 12.65 -13.49
N ARG A 131 9.45 12.00 -12.61
CA ARG A 131 10.88 11.70 -12.78
C ARG A 131 11.27 11.15 -14.17
N PRO A 132 10.51 10.21 -14.79
CA PRO A 132 10.82 9.67 -16.12
C PRO A 132 10.74 10.66 -17.27
N PHE A 133 10.02 11.76 -17.09
CA PHE A 133 9.82 12.78 -18.11
C PHE A 133 10.94 13.83 -18.13
N PHE A 134 11.89 13.80 -17.18
CA PHE A 134 12.95 14.79 -17.05
C PHE A 134 14.34 14.15 -17.10
N ARG A 135 15.24 14.75 -17.90
CA ARG A 135 16.65 14.37 -17.98
C ARG A 135 17.56 15.51 -17.56
N ALA A 136 18.71 15.15 -16.99
CA ALA A 136 19.73 16.12 -16.65
C ALA A 136 20.44 16.62 -17.92
N ILE A 137 20.84 17.89 -17.93
CA ILE A 137 21.69 18.50 -18.97
C ILE A 137 23.15 18.08 -18.72
N LYS A 138 23.60 18.15 -17.47
CA LYS A 138 24.93 17.72 -17.01
C LYS A 138 24.79 16.55 -16.03
N GLY A 139 25.61 15.52 -16.20
CA GLY A 139 25.53 14.31 -15.38
C GLY A 139 26.12 14.49 -13.97
N PRO A 140 25.80 13.57 -13.04
CA PRO A 140 26.27 13.66 -11.65
C PRO A 140 27.78 13.46 -11.49
N LYS A 141 28.48 13.01 -12.55
CA LYS A 141 29.94 12.88 -12.57
C LYS A 141 30.64 14.13 -13.14
N ASP A 142 29.89 15.02 -13.78
CA ASP A 142 30.43 16.16 -14.53
C ASP A 142 30.43 17.44 -13.69
N VAL A 143 29.57 17.52 -12.67
CA VAL A 143 29.33 18.70 -11.84
C VAL A 143 29.20 18.36 -10.37
N SER A 144 29.19 19.38 -9.51
CA SER A 144 28.90 19.20 -8.08
C SER A 144 27.48 18.66 -7.85
N THR A 145 27.21 18.06 -6.69
CA THR A 145 25.85 17.60 -6.34
C THR A 145 24.83 18.73 -6.38
N GLU A 146 25.19 19.92 -5.87
CA GLU A 146 24.31 21.08 -5.86
C GLU A 146 23.97 21.55 -7.28
N GLU A 147 24.97 21.60 -8.18
CA GLU A 147 24.74 21.93 -9.59
C GLU A 147 23.98 20.83 -10.34
N TYR A 148 24.20 19.55 -10.00
CA TYR A 148 23.45 18.44 -10.58
C TYR A 148 21.96 18.50 -10.26
N LEU A 149 21.62 18.86 -9.02
CA LEU A 149 20.24 18.95 -8.52
C LEU A 149 19.58 20.31 -8.75
N ALA A 150 20.30 21.29 -9.29
CA ALA A 150 19.74 22.59 -9.61
C ALA A 150 18.64 22.46 -10.69
N ALA A 151 17.51 23.14 -10.50
CA ALA A 151 16.35 23.03 -11.40
C ALA A 151 16.67 23.38 -12.85
N ASP A 152 17.62 24.29 -13.10
CA ASP A 152 18.07 24.69 -14.44
C ASP A 152 18.98 23.65 -15.12
N ASN A 153 19.41 22.61 -14.41
CA ASN A 153 20.09 21.45 -14.97
C ASN A 153 19.12 20.35 -15.45
N TRP A 154 17.80 20.53 -15.31
CA TRP A 154 16.79 19.54 -15.70
C TRP A 154 15.89 20.06 -16.81
N VAL A 155 15.68 19.23 -17.82
CA VAL A 155 14.82 19.55 -18.97
C VAL A 155 13.83 18.43 -19.24
N PHE A 156 12.65 18.80 -19.71
CA PHE A 156 11.67 17.84 -20.19
C PHE A 156 12.24 17.07 -21.39
N ALA A 157 12.26 15.74 -21.30
CA ALA A 157 12.87 14.88 -22.30
C ALA A 157 12.05 14.81 -23.59
N GLY A 158 10.72 14.98 -23.53
CA GLY A 158 9.85 14.97 -24.70
C GLY A 158 10.05 13.75 -25.59
N SER A 159 10.35 13.95 -26.87
CA SER A 159 10.59 12.87 -27.83
C SER A 159 11.88 12.08 -27.59
N GLU A 160 12.77 12.56 -26.71
CA GLU A 160 14.02 11.87 -26.35
C GLU A 160 13.84 10.92 -25.16
N MET A 161 12.61 10.77 -24.65
CA MET A 161 12.32 9.80 -23.60
C MET A 161 12.66 8.37 -24.03
N THR A 162 13.18 7.61 -23.08
CA THR A 162 13.37 6.16 -23.20
C THR A 162 12.20 5.42 -22.55
N SER A 163 12.23 4.09 -22.56
CA SER A 163 11.27 3.25 -21.83
C SER A 163 11.56 3.14 -20.32
N GLU A 164 12.54 3.89 -19.80
CA GLU A 164 12.91 3.82 -18.39
C GLU A 164 11.92 4.61 -17.53
N LEU A 165 11.26 3.92 -16.59
CA LEU A 165 10.35 4.50 -15.59
C LEU A 165 10.99 4.46 -14.20
N GLN A 166 12.24 4.92 -14.11
CA GLN A 166 13.14 4.93 -12.93
C GLN A 166 12.61 4.18 -11.69
N GLY A 167 13.04 2.94 -11.53
CA GLY A 167 12.69 2.10 -10.37
C GLY A 167 11.35 1.36 -10.50
N ALA A 168 10.56 1.64 -11.54
CA ALA A 168 9.40 0.85 -11.88
C ALA A 168 9.78 -0.32 -12.79
N THR A 169 9.38 -1.53 -12.43
CA THR A 169 9.60 -2.76 -13.19
C THR A 169 8.31 -3.60 -13.20
N PRO A 170 7.86 -4.12 -14.37
CA PRO A 170 6.69 -4.99 -14.44
C PRO A 170 6.78 -6.15 -13.44
N GLY A 171 5.70 -6.37 -12.69
CA GLY A 171 5.60 -7.46 -11.71
C GLY A 171 6.37 -7.25 -10.40
N HIS A 172 6.90 -6.05 -10.15
CA HIS A 172 7.57 -5.68 -8.89
C HIS A 172 6.86 -4.46 -8.25
N GLY A 173 7.37 -3.97 -7.12
CA GLY A 173 6.97 -2.67 -6.55
C GLY A 173 7.67 -1.50 -7.25
N GLN A 174 7.36 -0.26 -6.84
CA GLN A 174 8.16 0.91 -7.22
C GLN A 174 9.35 1.02 -6.28
N GLU A 175 10.57 0.89 -6.80
CA GLU A 175 11.81 1.07 -6.03
C GLU A 175 12.30 2.52 -6.11
N LEU A 176 12.84 3.04 -5.01
CA LEU A 176 13.42 4.38 -4.95
C LEU A 176 14.80 4.35 -4.26
N ASP A 177 15.79 4.93 -4.92
CA ASP A 177 17.14 5.09 -4.40
C ASP A 177 17.75 6.45 -4.79
N ALA A 178 18.89 6.78 -4.19
CA ALA A 178 19.58 8.06 -4.40
C ALA A 178 20.16 8.24 -5.81
N GLY A 179 20.38 7.17 -6.57
CA GLY A 179 20.85 7.25 -7.96
C GLY A 179 19.71 7.59 -8.92
N LEU A 180 18.55 6.96 -8.74
CA LEU A 180 17.37 7.16 -9.58
C LEU A 180 16.58 8.42 -9.19
N HIS A 181 16.52 8.71 -7.89
CA HIS A 181 15.66 9.74 -7.28
C HIS A 181 16.45 10.68 -6.34
N PRO A 182 17.50 11.37 -6.83
CA PRO A 182 18.45 12.04 -5.96
C PRO A 182 17.84 13.22 -5.18
N HIS A 183 16.81 13.90 -5.71
CA HIS A 183 16.15 15.04 -5.03
C HIS A 183 15.26 14.60 -3.88
N LEU A 184 14.95 13.31 -3.76
CA LEU A 184 14.24 12.81 -2.58
C LEU A 184 15.16 12.81 -1.35
N GLU A 185 16.48 12.85 -1.52
CA GLU A 185 17.46 12.82 -0.44
C GLU A 185 17.11 11.77 0.63
N LEU A 186 16.84 10.53 0.20
CA LEU A 186 16.22 9.49 1.04
C LEU A 186 17.02 9.17 2.31
N ASP A 187 18.33 9.45 2.34
CA ASP A 187 19.16 9.28 3.54
C ASP A 187 18.83 10.29 4.66
N THR A 188 18.23 11.44 4.32
CA THR A 188 17.88 12.51 5.28
C THR A 188 16.37 12.77 5.36
N SER A 189 15.61 12.47 4.30
CA SER A 189 14.17 12.70 4.24
C SER A 189 13.32 11.55 4.80
N MET A 190 13.89 10.35 4.89
CA MET A 190 13.24 9.20 5.51
C MET A 190 13.31 9.33 7.04
N VAL A 191 12.16 9.23 7.71
CA VAL A 191 12.05 9.34 9.16
C VAL A 191 11.65 8.00 9.76
N HIS A 192 12.31 7.63 10.86
CA HIS A 192 11.87 6.49 11.67
C HIS A 192 10.52 6.78 12.29
N MET A 193 9.69 5.75 12.39
CA MET A 193 8.53 5.80 13.27
C MET A 193 8.95 6.01 14.74
N PRO A 194 8.07 6.54 15.60
CA PRO A 194 8.31 6.65 17.03
C PRO A 194 8.54 5.28 17.69
N GLU A 195 9.07 5.28 18.92
CA GLU A 195 9.12 4.07 19.74
C GLU A 195 7.72 3.47 19.91
N VAL A 196 7.60 2.17 19.61
CA VAL A 196 6.37 1.39 19.72
C VAL A 196 6.49 0.33 20.82
N LYS A 197 5.36 -0.03 21.42
CA LYS A 197 5.20 -1.13 22.39
C LYS A 197 4.08 -2.07 21.93
N PRO A 198 3.97 -3.29 22.50
CA PRO A 198 2.88 -4.20 22.17
C PRO A 198 1.52 -3.52 22.31
N GLY A 199 0.69 -3.63 21.26
CA GLY A 199 -0.62 -2.99 21.18
C GLY A 199 -0.66 -1.65 20.45
N ASP A 200 0.49 -1.01 20.20
CA ASP A 200 0.53 0.19 19.35
C ASP A 200 0.29 -0.19 17.88
N PHE A 201 -0.44 0.66 17.16
CA PHE A 201 -0.74 0.47 15.75
C PHE A 201 -0.12 1.58 14.90
N VAL A 202 0.58 1.20 13.83
CA VAL A 202 1.21 2.13 12.88
C VAL A 202 0.57 1.94 11.51
N ALA A 203 0.21 3.05 10.86
CA ALA A 203 -0.39 3.04 9.52
C ALA A 203 0.24 4.13 8.64
N TRP A 204 0.33 3.87 7.34
CA TRP A 204 0.79 4.83 6.34
C TRP A 204 -0.04 4.71 5.06
N HIS A 205 -0.15 5.82 4.34
CA HIS A 205 -0.91 5.91 3.10
C HIS A 205 -0.32 4.99 2.03
N CYS A 206 -1.14 4.44 1.14
CA CYS A 206 -0.71 3.45 0.15
C CYS A 206 0.37 3.94 -0.84
N ASP A 207 0.43 5.25 -1.11
CA ASP A 207 1.48 5.88 -1.93
C ASP A 207 2.71 6.37 -1.12
N THR A 208 2.73 6.19 0.20
CA THR A 208 3.88 6.64 1.02
C THR A 208 5.11 5.77 0.75
N ILE A 209 6.23 6.41 0.38
CA ILE A 209 7.54 5.75 0.32
C ILE A 209 7.89 5.27 1.72
N HIS A 210 8.25 4.00 1.83
CA HIS A 210 8.61 3.40 3.09
C HIS A 210 9.74 2.37 2.91
N SER A 211 10.43 2.07 4.01
CA SER A 211 11.49 1.07 4.06
C SER A 211 11.61 0.51 5.47
N VAL A 212 12.50 -0.46 5.67
CA VAL A 212 12.82 -0.98 6.99
C VAL A 212 14.31 -0.73 7.25
N ASP A 213 14.66 -0.50 8.52
CA ASP A 213 16.04 -0.48 8.99
C ASP A 213 16.91 -1.54 8.29
N LYS A 214 18.03 -1.11 7.71
CA LYS A 214 18.97 -2.03 7.04
C LYS A 214 19.48 -3.10 8.01
N VAL A 215 19.78 -2.71 9.25
CA VAL A 215 20.28 -3.60 10.30
C VAL A 215 19.47 -3.39 11.57
N HIS A 216 19.06 -4.48 12.21
CA HIS A 216 18.43 -4.41 13.53
C HIS A 216 19.49 -4.24 14.64
N LYS A 217 19.72 -3.01 15.13
CA LYS A 217 20.71 -2.70 16.18
C LYS A 217 20.18 -2.78 17.62
N GLY A 218 18.91 -3.16 17.79
CA GLY A 218 18.29 -3.39 19.10
C GLY A 218 18.77 -4.66 19.81
N LYS A 219 18.19 -4.96 20.98
CA LYS A 219 18.58 -6.08 21.85
C LYS A 219 17.51 -7.17 22.02
N SER A 220 16.29 -6.91 21.56
CA SER A 220 15.15 -7.82 21.55
C SER A 220 14.59 -7.89 20.14
N ASP A 221 13.63 -8.78 19.90
CA ASP A 221 12.96 -8.90 18.62
C ASP A 221 12.12 -7.64 18.26
N SER A 222 12.02 -7.37 16.96
CA SER A 222 11.07 -6.43 16.37
C SER A 222 9.97 -7.23 15.66
N SER A 223 8.85 -7.41 16.36
CA SER A 223 7.76 -8.29 15.97
C SER A 223 6.48 -7.52 15.70
N VAL A 224 5.86 -7.77 14.55
CA VAL A 224 4.67 -7.06 14.07
C VAL A 224 3.70 -8.01 13.39
N LEU A 225 2.41 -7.71 13.46
CA LEU A 225 1.34 -8.36 12.69
C LEU A 225 0.83 -7.38 11.63
N TYR A 226 0.89 -7.75 10.34
CA TYR A 226 0.44 -6.88 9.26
C TYR A 226 -1.08 -6.86 9.17
N ILE A 227 -1.68 -5.67 9.23
CA ILE A 227 -3.13 -5.46 9.20
C ILE A 227 -3.38 -4.16 8.42
N PRO A 228 -3.65 -4.22 7.11
CA PRO A 228 -3.98 -3.04 6.34
C PRO A 228 -5.43 -2.60 6.56
N ILE A 229 -5.76 -1.42 6.06
CA ILE A 229 -7.12 -0.87 6.09
C ILE A 229 -7.67 -0.88 4.66
N CYS A 230 -8.60 -1.79 4.40
CA CYS A 230 -9.22 -1.98 3.08
C CYS A 230 -10.69 -1.50 3.12
N PRO A 231 -11.13 -0.59 2.23
CA PRO A 231 -12.51 -0.18 2.13
C PRO A 231 -13.36 -1.28 1.49
N VAL A 232 -14.69 -1.10 1.54
CA VAL A 232 -15.59 -1.95 0.77
C VAL A 232 -15.60 -1.46 -0.68
N THR A 233 -15.10 -2.31 -1.58
CA THR A 233 -15.25 -2.20 -3.04
C THR A 233 -15.69 -3.56 -3.59
N LYS A 234 -16.18 -3.60 -4.83
CA LYS A 234 -16.49 -4.86 -5.51
C LYS A 234 -15.29 -5.81 -5.54
N GLN A 235 -14.11 -5.31 -5.92
CA GLN A 235 -12.88 -6.10 -6.00
C GLN A 235 -12.46 -6.64 -4.64
N ASN A 236 -12.53 -5.80 -3.59
CA ASN A 236 -12.20 -6.21 -2.23
C ASN A 236 -13.17 -7.28 -1.71
N ALA A 237 -14.47 -7.19 -2.02
CA ALA A 237 -15.46 -8.21 -1.68
C ALA A 237 -15.19 -9.54 -2.41
N GLN A 238 -14.84 -9.49 -3.70
CA GLN A 238 -14.46 -10.69 -4.48
C GLN A 238 -13.21 -11.37 -3.91
N TYR A 239 -12.22 -10.60 -3.46
CA TYR A 239 -11.06 -11.14 -2.77
C TYR A 239 -11.45 -11.79 -1.44
N LEU A 240 -12.28 -11.12 -0.64
CA LEU A 240 -12.70 -11.60 0.67
C LEU A 240 -13.40 -12.97 0.60
N VAL A 241 -14.18 -13.26 -0.45
CA VAL A 241 -14.76 -14.60 -0.65
C VAL A 241 -13.68 -15.69 -0.70
N ARG A 242 -12.62 -15.45 -1.47
CA ARG A 242 -11.50 -16.40 -1.61
C ARG A 242 -10.69 -16.51 -0.31
N GLN A 243 -10.43 -15.38 0.35
CA GLN A 243 -9.77 -15.37 1.67
C GLN A 243 -10.59 -16.10 2.73
N ARG A 244 -11.92 -15.89 2.78
CA ARG A 244 -12.82 -16.58 3.70
C ARG A 244 -12.75 -18.09 3.49
N GLN A 245 -12.71 -18.54 2.24
CA GLN A 245 -12.53 -19.97 1.94
C GLN A 245 -11.16 -20.49 2.40
N ALA A 246 -10.07 -19.75 2.14
CA ALA A 246 -8.74 -20.11 2.63
C ALA A 246 -8.69 -20.20 4.17
N PHE A 247 -9.36 -19.28 4.87
CA PHE A 247 -9.53 -19.33 6.32
C PHE A 247 -10.31 -20.58 6.77
N LEU A 248 -11.34 -21.03 6.05
CA LEU A 248 -12.04 -22.28 6.39
C LEU A 248 -11.12 -23.49 6.22
N ASP A 249 -10.40 -23.54 5.10
CA ASP A 249 -9.53 -24.67 4.74
C ASP A 249 -8.20 -24.68 5.51
N GLY A 250 -7.80 -23.55 6.10
CA GLY A 250 -6.51 -23.37 6.76
C GLY A 250 -5.35 -23.26 5.78
N THR A 251 -5.62 -22.88 4.54
CA THR A 251 -4.60 -22.67 3.50
C THR A 251 -4.15 -21.21 3.48
N PRO A 252 -2.99 -20.91 2.85
CA PRO A 252 -2.55 -19.52 2.69
C PRO A 252 -3.57 -18.68 1.92
N GLY A 253 -3.62 -17.38 2.22
CA GLY A 253 -4.48 -16.44 1.51
C GLY A 253 -4.14 -16.36 0.00
N PRO A 254 -5.09 -15.91 -0.85
CA PRO A 254 -4.95 -16.02 -2.31
C PRO A 254 -3.75 -15.29 -2.93
N ASP A 255 -3.22 -14.25 -2.29
CA ASP A 255 -2.06 -13.48 -2.76
C ASP A 255 -0.72 -14.04 -2.27
N PHE A 256 -0.72 -15.05 -1.40
CA PHE A 256 0.47 -15.66 -0.86
C PHE A 256 0.80 -16.97 -1.56
N PRO A 257 2.08 -17.41 -1.54
CA PRO A 257 2.46 -18.72 -2.03
C PRO A 257 1.58 -19.82 -1.40
N GLY A 258 1.00 -20.66 -2.25
CA GLY A 258 0.07 -21.72 -1.82
C GLY A 258 0.75 -22.85 -1.03
N GLY A 259 -0.03 -23.85 -0.66
CA GLY A 259 0.42 -25.01 0.10
C GLY A 259 -0.62 -25.43 1.14
N GLU A 260 -0.25 -26.34 2.03
CA GLU A 260 -1.14 -26.82 3.09
C GLU A 260 -1.37 -25.78 4.20
N GLY A 261 -0.57 -24.71 4.25
CA GLY A 261 -0.69 -23.64 5.23
C GLY A 261 -0.71 -24.17 6.67
N GLU A 262 -1.73 -23.74 7.40
CA GLU A 262 -1.97 -24.09 8.80
C GLU A 262 -3.01 -25.22 8.94
N SER A 263 -3.44 -25.85 7.85
CA SER A 263 -4.55 -26.82 7.82
C SER A 263 -4.38 -28.01 8.79
N ARG A 264 -3.14 -28.35 9.15
CA ARG A 264 -2.79 -29.43 10.09
C ARG A 264 -2.35 -28.93 11.47
N HIS A 265 -2.35 -27.62 11.70
CA HIS A 265 -1.93 -27.05 12.98
C HIS A 265 -2.95 -27.33 14.08
N VAL A 266 -2.44 -27.74 15.24
CA VAL A 266 -3.25 -27.88 16.45
C VAL A 266 -3.64 -26.49 16.95
N ASN A 267 -4.89 -26.33 17.40
CA ASN A 267 -5.44 -25.06 17.91
C ASN A 267 -5.49 -23.90 16.90
N ARG A 268 -5.55 -24.20 15.59
CA ARG A 268 -5.85 -23.18 14.58
C ARG A 268 -7.21 -22.53 14.88
N PRO A 269 -7.31 -21.18 14.89
CA PRO A 269 -8.59 -20.50 15.05
C PRO A 269 -9.60 -20.93 13.99
N ALA A 270 -10.78 -21.37 14.43
CA ALA A 270 -11.92 -21.69 13.57
C ALA A 270 -12.97 -20.56 13.61
N VAL A 271 -14.04 -20.71 12.83
CA VAL A 271 -15.16 -19.75 12.82
C VAL A 271 -15.73 -19.52 14.23
N SER A 272 -15.79 -20.56 15.06
CA SER A 272 -16.25 -20.44 16.45
C SER A 272 -15.36 -19.52 17.29
N TYR A 273 -14.04 -19.60 17.12
CA TYR A 273 -13.11 -18.70 17.81
C TYR A 273 -13.35 -17.25 17.38
N LEU A 274 -13.54 -17.02 16.08
CA LEU A 274 -13.86 -15.68 15.56
C LEU A 274 -15.18 -15.16 16.14
N GLN A 275 -16.23 -15.97 16.17
CA GLN A 275 -17.54 -15.59 16.73
C GLN A 275 -17.51 -15.32 18.24
N GLU A 276 -16.59 -15.95 18.97
CA GLU A 276 -16.40 -15.73 20.40
C GLU A 276 -15.61 -14.43 20.71
N HIS A 277 -14.68 -14.04 19.82
CA HIS A 277 -13.72 -12.97 20.10
C HIS A 277 -13.91 -11.69 19.26
N ALA A 278 -14.66 -11.76 18.16
CA ALA A 278 -15.00 -10.61 17.34
C ALA A 278 -16.43 -10.15 17.63
N ASP A 279 -16.64 -8.84 17.58
CA ASP A 279 -17.98 -8.27 17.52
C ASP A 279 -18.55 -8.34 16.10
N SER A 280 -19.76 -7.81 15.91
CA SER A 280 -20.40 -7.77 14.59
C SER A 280 -19.59 -6.96 13.57
N GLU A 281 -18.80 -5.95 13.96
CA GLU A 281 -17.97 -5.22 13.01
C GLU A 281 -16.84 -6.11 12.49
N GLY A 282 -16.17 -6.84 13.37
CA GLY A 282 -15.15 -7.83 12.99
C GLY A 282 -15.72 -8.97 12.14
N LEU A 283 -16.90 -9.49 12.48
CA LEU A 283 -17.57 -10.54 11.71
C LEU A 283 -17.97 -10.05 10.31
N ARG A 284 -18.44 -8.81 10.17
CA ARG A 284 -18.74 -8.18 8.88
C ARG A 284 -17.49 -7.97 8.05
N ALA A 285 -16.43 -7.43 8.65
CA ALA A 285 -15.15 -7.20 7.97
C ALA A 285 -14.52 -8.51 7.48
N PHE A 286 -14.73 -9.61 8.19
CA PHE A 286 -14.30 -10.96 7.77
C PHE A 286 -15.29 -11.66 6.82
N GLY A 287 -16.45 -11.06 6.53
CA GLY A 287 -17.44 -11.60 5.61
C GLY A 287 -18.26 -12.76 6.20
N PHE A 288 -18.38 -12.86 7.52
CA PHE A 288 -19.27 -13.81 8.20
C PHE A 288 -20.60 -13.19 8.63
N GLU A 289 -20.74 -11.87 8.53
CA GLU A 289 -22.00 -11.15 8.70
C GLU A 289 -22.25 -10.17 7.54
N LYS A 290 -23.53 -9.81 7.35
CA LYS A 290 -23.97 -8.87 6.33
C LYS A 290 -23.46 -7.45 6.62
N LEU A 291 -22.84 -6.82 5.61
CA LEU A 291 -22.45 -5.40 5.65
C LEU A 291 -23.70 -4.53 5.76
N LEU A 292 -23.61 -3.44 6.53
CA LEU A 292 -24.72 -2.53 6.74
C LEU A 292 -24.69 -1.37 5.75
N THR A 293 -25.85 -0.82 5.41
CA THR A 293 -25.96 0.47 4.73
C THR A 293 -26.44 1.49 5.74
N ALA A 294 -25.69 2.58 5.91
CA ALA A 294 -26.05 3.71 6.76
C ALA A 294 -26.83 4.77 5.96
N GLU A 295 -27.68 5.55 6.64
CA GLU A 295 -28.40 6.66 6.00
C GLU A 295 -27.47 7.75 5.45
N SER A 296 -26.25 7.85 6.00
CA SER A 296 -25.21 8.78 5.55
C SER A 296 -24.44 8.29 4.32
N ASP A 297 -24.63 7.04 3.88
CA ASP A 297 -23.92 6.51 2.72
C ASP A 297 -24.47 7.14 1.42
N GLY A 298 -23.56 7.63 0.58
CA GLY A 298 -23.90 8.12 -0.76
C GLY A 298 -24.45 7.02 -1.67
N PRO A 299 -24.94 7.38 -2.87
CA PRO A 299 -25.54 6.42 -3.81
C PRO A 299 -24.54 5.35 -4.27
N GLY A 300 -23.28 5.71 -4.55
CA GLY A 300 -22.23 4.76 -4.91
C GLY A 300 -21.87 3.80 -3.77
N ALA A 301 -21.71 4.33 -2.55
CA ALA A 301 -21.47 3.55 -1.34
C ALA A 301 -22.61 2.55 -1.06
N SER A 302 -23.85 3.01 -1.12
CA SER A 302 -25.04 2.17 -0.92
C SER A 302 -25.13 1.03 -1.95
N ARG A 303 -24.84 1.33 -3.23
CA ARG A 303 -24.81 0.31 -4.28
C ARG A 303 -23.72 -0.73 -4.05
N VAL A 304 -22.49 -0.31 -3.75
CA VAL A 304 -21.38 -1.26 -3.57
C VAL A 304 -21.55 -2.11 -2.32
N LEU A 305 -22.17 -1.59 -1.25
CA LEU A 305 -22.50 -2.38 -0.06
C LEU A 305 -23.51 -3.48 -0.37
N LYS A 306 -24.52 -3.18 -1.20
CA LYS A 306 -25.47 -4.17 -1.70
C LYS A 306 -24.77 -5.22 -2.57
N GLU A 307 -23.98 -4.78 -3.55
CA GLU A 307 -23.25 -5.70 -4.45
C GLU A 307 -22.24 -6.57 -3.67
N ALA A 308 -21.52 -5.99 -2.71
CA ALA A 308 -20.60 -6.74 -1.85
C ALA A 308 -21.33 -7.80 -1.02
N ASN A 309 -22.52 -7.49 -0.48
CA ASN A 309 -23.35 -8.48 0.21
C ASN A 309 -23.78 -9.62 -0.72
N GLU A 310 -24.21 -9.31 -1.95
CA GLU A 310 -24.55 -10.33 -2.96
C GLU A 310 -23.34 -11.23 -3.28
N ILE A 311 -22.15 -10.65 -3.41
CA ILE A 311 -20.88 -11.39 -3.61
C ILE A 311 -20.55 -12.29 -2.40
N LEU A 312 -20.78 -11.80 -1.18
CA LEU A 312 -20.48 -12.54 0.06
C LEU A 312 -21.53 -13.62 0.39
N GLY A 313 -22.71 -13.56 -0.23
CA GLY A 313 -23.82 -14.50 -0.10
C GLY A 313 -24.92 -14.09 0.90
N PHE A 314 -25.18 -12.80 1.07
CA PHE A 314 -26.20 -12.22 1.98
C PHE A 314 -27.35 -11.48 1.30
#